data_AF-A0A482VIM7-F1
#
_entry.id   AF-A0A482VIM7-F1
#
_cell.length_a   1.000
_cell.length_b   1.000
_cell.length_c   1.000
_cell.angle_alpha   90.00
_cell.angle_beta   90.00
_cell.angle_gamma   90.00
#
_symmetry.space_group_name_H-M   'P 1'
#
loop_
_entity.id
_entity.type
_entity.pdbx_description
1 polymer ?
#
loop_
_entity_poly.entity_id
_entity_poly.type
_entity_poly.pdbx_seq_one_letter_code
_entity_poly.pdbx_strand_id
1 'polypeptide(L)'
;MNINLLSLGASPVRLMNSQNQHLYYILLIKTNILNSAGLWSKYSMLKTTLPVKSNVDITHSKLKTFMKKQPVVYKPKKVQVFSRHEVTKFISEAPDEKFLMIKVAFLIGLSGACRGEELQKCQLKI
;
A
#
# COMPACT_ATOMS: atom_id res chain seq x y z
N MET A 1 -14.46 -7.62 -18.43
CA MET A 1 -13.77 -7.45 -19.72
C MET A 1 -12.46 -8.23 -19.64
N ASN A 2 -12.38 -9.32 -20.40
CA ASN A 2 -11.33 -10.32 -20.35
C ASN A 2 -10.10 -9.77 -21.09
N ILE A 3 -9.01 -9.43 -20.39
CA ILE A 3 -7.80 -8.94 -21.03
C ILE A 3 -6.85 -10.13 -21.16
N ASN A 4 -6.75 -10.65 -22.37
CA ASN A 4 -5.85 -11.72 -22.77
C ASN A 4 -4.43 -11.42 -22.28
N LEU A 5 -3.85 -12.37 -21.54
CA LEU A 5 -2.42 -12.45 -21.15
C LEU A 5 -1.45 -12.53 -22.36
N LEU A 6 -1.95 -12.37 -23.58
CA LEU A 6 -1.23 -12.55 -24.85
C LEU A 6 -0.93 -11.24 -25.59
N SER A 7 -1.40 -10.07 -25.14
CA SER A 7 -1.14 -8.78 -25.84
C SER A 7 0.14 -8.06 -25.41
N LEU A 8 0.90 -8.58 -24.45
CA LEU A 8 2.29 -8.18 -24.24
C LEU A 8 3.18 -9.00 -25.18
N GLY A 9 3.45 -8.42 -26.35
CA GLY A 9 4.43 -8.95 -27.29
C GLY A 9 5.74 -9.30 -26.60
N ALA A 10 6.20 -10.53 -26.85
CA ALA A 10 7.31 -11.25 -26.23
C ALA A 10 7.05 -11.76 -24.80
N SER A 11 6.81 -13.08 -24.67
CA SER A 11 6.79 -13.82 -23.40
C SER A 11 7.96 -13.41 -22.51
N PRO A 12 7.74 -12.66 -21.42
CA PRO A 12 8.82 -12.13 -20.59
C PRO A 12 9.63 -13.21 -19.87
N VAL A 13 9.11 -14.44 -19.88
CA VAL A 13 9.64 -15.63 -19.19
C VAL A 13 10.94 -16.14 -19.84
N ARG A 14 11.20 -15.86 -21.13
CA ARG A 14 12.34 -16.45 -21.88
C ARG A 14 13.72 -15.82 -21.60
N LEU A 15 13.82 -14.70 -20.88
CA LEU A 15 15.06 -13.94 -20.74
C LEU A 15 15.70 -13.96 -19.34
N MET A 16 15.22 -14.81 -18.44
CA MET A 16 15.70 -14.90 -17.06
C MET A 16 16.06 -16.34 -16.68
N ASN A 17 17.16 -16.47 -15.95
CA ASN A 17 17.66 -17.68 -15.33
C ASN A 17 16.58 -18.35 -14.46
N SER A 18 16.50 -19.69 -14.51
CA SER A 18 15.47 -20.54 -13.88
C SER A 18 15.19 -20.19 -12.41
N GLN A 19 16.23 -19.84 -11.65
CA GLN A 19 16.16 -19.47 -10.22
C GLN A 19 15.27 -18.25 -9.92
N ASN A 20 15.13 -17.31 -10.86
CA ASN A 20 14.46 -16.02 -10.62
C ASN A 20 13.12 -15.86 -11.34
N GLN A 21 12.71 -16.84 -12.14
CA GLN A 21 11.45 -16.80 -12.90
C GLN A 21 10.22 -16.79 -11.97
N HIS A 22 10.28 -17.51 -10.85
CA HIS A 22 9.19 -17.56 -9.87
C HIS A 22 8.95 -16.20 -9.19
N LEU A 23 10.02 -15.47 -8.84
CA LEU A 23 9.91 -14.16 -8.20
C LEU A 23 9.34 -13.12 -9.16
N TYR A 24 9.72 -13.18 -10.43
CA TYR A 24 9.14 -12.37 -11.49
C TYR A 24 7.63 -12.63 -11.64
N TYR A 25 7.22 -13.90 -11.67
CA TYR A 25 5.81 -14.28 -11.77
C TYR A 25 4.98 -13.82 -10.55
N ILE A 26 5.52 -13.98 -9.34
CA ILE A 26 4.88 -13.50 -8.10
C ILE A 26 4.71 -11.97 -8.11
N LEU A 27 5.72 -11.22 -8.59
CA LEU A 27 5.62 -9.78 -8.72
C LEU A 27 4.60 -9.40 -9.81
N LEU A 28 4.56 -10.11 -10.93
CA LEU A 28 3.62 -9.88 -12.04
C LEU A 28 2.16 -10.18 -11.66
N ILE A 29 1.88 -11.18 -10.81
CA ILE A 29 0.53 -11.37 -10.25
C ILE A 29 0.16 -10.20 -9.35
N LYS A 30 1.13 -9.72 -8.55
CA LYS A 30 0.89 -8.65 -7.57
C LYS A 30 0.76 -7.26 -8.20
N THR A 31 1.23 -7.03 -9.42
CA THR A 31 1.08 -5.74 -10.13
C THR A 31 -0.38 -5.42 -10.47
N ASN A 32 -1.22 -6.45 -10.67
CA ASN A 32 -2.66 -6.28 -10.92
C ASN A 32 -3.46 -5.98 -9.64
N ILE A 33 -2.84 -6.13 -8.46
CA ILE A 33 -3.51 -6.02 -7.16
C ILE A 33 -3.01 -4.79 -6.40
N LEU A 34 -1.70 -4.49 -6.49
CA LEU A 34 -1.05 -3.47 -5.70
C LEU A 34 -0.86 -2.17 -6.48
N ASN A 35 -0.83 -1.08 -5.73
CA ASN A 35 -0.32 0.18 -6.23
C ASN A 35 1.19 0.11 -6.45
N SER A 36 1.71 1.07 -7.22
CA SER A 36 3.16 1.18 -7.49
C SER A 36 3.96 1.13 -6.18
N ALA A 37 3.57 1.92 -5.17
CA ALA A 37 4.23 1.94 -3.87
C ALA A 37 4.30 0.56 -3.19
N GLY A 38 3.19 -0.17 -3.13
CA GLY A 38 3.10 -1.50 -2.51
C GLY A 38 3.87 -2.57 -3.27
N LEU A 39 3.96 -2.45 -4.60
CA LEU A 39 4.84 -3.29 -5.41
C LEU A 39 6.31 -3.02 -5.09
N TRP A 40 6.71 -1.74 -5.01
CA TRP A 40 8.05 -1.33 -4.61
C TRP A 40 8.40 -1.75 -3.17
N SER A 41 7.45 -1.69 -2.25
CA SER A 41 7.63 -2.17 -0.88
C SER A 41 7.88 -3.68 -0.84
N LYS A 42 7.14 -4.47 -1.62
CA LYS A 42 7.36 -5.93 -1.69
C LYS A 42 8.68 -6.29 -2.35
N TYR A 43 9.07 -5.59 -3.42
CA TYR A 43 10.40 -5.74 -3.99
C TYR A 43 11.49 -5.43 -2.96
N SER A 44 11.35 -4.32 -2.22
CA SER A 44 12.31 -3.93 -1.19
C SER A 44 12.42 -4.96 -0.07
N MET A 45 11.28 -5.50 0.38
CA MET A 45 11.23 -6.60 1.34
C MET A 45 11.94 -7.85 0.82
N LEU A 46 11.70 -8.24 -0.44
CA LEU A 46 12.35 -9.40 -1.04
C LEU A 46 13.86 -9.17 -1.22
N LYS A 47 14.27 -7.95 -1.60
CA LYS A 47 15.66 -7.55 -1.77
C LYS A 47 16.45 -7.68 -0.46
N THR A 48 15.85 -7.40 0.69
CA THR A 48 16.52 -7.52 1.99
C THR A 48 16.43 -8.93 2.56
N THR A 49 15.33 -9.66 2.32
CA THR A 49 15.06 -10.95 2.97
C THR A 49 15.69 -12.14 2.24
N LEU A 50 15.70 -12.13 0.91
CA LEU A 50 16.19 -13.27 0.11
C LEU A 50 17.71 -13.52 0.23
N PRO A 51 18.57 -12.48 0.34
CA PRO A 51 19.99 -12.71 0.61
C PRO A 51 20.22 -13.41 1.95
N VAL A 52 19.43 -13.05 2.98
CA VAL A 52 19.56 -13.61 4.34
C VAL A 52 19.06 -15.05 4.40
N LYS A 53 17.94 -15.37 3.75
CA LYS A 53 17.29 -16.69 3.87
C LYS A 53 17.78 -17.73 2.87
N SER A 54 18.11 -17.32 1.65
CA SER A 54 18.39 -18.24 0.54
C SER A 54 19.62 -17.84 -0.27
N ASN A 55 20.37 -16.81 0.16
CA ASN A 55 21.52 -16.27 -0.55
C ASN A 55 21.22 -15.93 -2.03
N VAL A 56 20.00 -15.45 -2.28
CA VAL A 56 19.55 -15.04 -3.62
C VAL A 56 19.52 -13.52 -3.70
N ASP A 57 20.30 -12.93 -4.61
CA ASP A 57 20.20 -11.51 -4.94
C ASP A 57 19.22 -11.30 -6.11
N ILE A 58 18.33 -10.32 -5.96
CA ILE A 58 17.31 -9.95 -6.93
C ILE A 58 17.54 -8.54 -7.51
N THR A 59 18.71 -7.94 -7.27
CA THR A 59 19.07 -6.59 -7.70
C THR A 59 19.39 -6.52 -9.20
N HIS A 60 18.58 -7.17 -10.03
CA HIS A 60 18.78 -7.23 -11.47
C HIS A 60 18.19 -6.01 -12.19
N SER A 61 18.95 -5.46 -13.14
CA SER A 61 18.52 -4.32 -13.97
C SER A 61 17.23 -4.60 -14.73
N LYS A 62 17.06 -5.82 -15.26
CA LYS A 62 15.83 -6.27 -15.95
C LYS A 62 14.59 -6.20 -15.05
N LEU A 63 14.71 -6.62 -13.79
CA LEU A 63 13.60 -6.60 -12.83
C LEU A 63 13.22 -5.17 -12.44
N LYS A 64 14.22 -4.31 -12.18
CA LYS A 64 13.99 -2.87 -11.92
C LYS A 64 13.31 -2.19 -13.11
N THR A 65 13.78 -2.46 -14.32
CA THR A 65 13.18 -1.91 -15.56
C THR A 65 11.77 -2.43 -15.76
N PHE A 66 11.51 -3.72 -15.49
CA PHE A 66 10.17 -4.28 -15.51
C PHE A 66 9.24 -3.55 -14.53
N MET A 67 9.66 -3.35 -13.28
CA MET A 67 8.89 -2.64 -12.27
C MET A 67 8.59 -1.19 -12.65
N LYS A 68 9.56 -0.49 -13.27
CA LYS A 68 9.36 0.88 -13.77
C LYS A 68 8.36 0.95 -14.92
N LYS A 69 8.29 -0.09 -15.75
CA LYS A 69 7.41 -0.18 -16.92
C LYS A 69 6.00 -0.67 -16.60
N GLN A 70 5.73 -1.07 -15.35
CA GLN A 70 4.40 -1.58 -15.01
C GLN A 70 3.35 -0.47 -15.14
N PRO A 71 2.34 -0.65 -16.01
CA PRO A 71 1.27 0.33 -16.12
C PRO A 71 0.53 0.39 -14.79
N VAL A 72 0.33 1.60 -14.29
CA VAL A 72 -0.44 1.84 -13.06
C VAL A 72 -1.92 1.62 -13.38
N VAL A 73 -2.34 0.35 -13.50
CA VAL A 73 -3.77 -0.02 -13.61
C VAL A 73 -4.48 0.20 -12.27
N TYR A 74 -3.70 0.45 -11.21
CA TYR A 74 -4.21 0.71 -9.88
C TYR A 74 -4.90 2.08 -9.77
N LYS A 75 -6.20 2.06 -9.44
CA LYS A 75 -6.93 3.24 -8.99
C LYS A 75 -6.75 3.40 -7.47
N PRO A 76 -6.14 4.49 -6.98
CA PRO A 76 -6.00 4.72 -5.55
C PRO A 76 -7.36 4.88 -4.87
N LYS A 77 -7.62 4.02 -3.88
CA LYS A 77 -8.67 4.25 -2.90
C LYS A 77 -8.18 5.34 -1.95
N LYS A 78 -8.41 6.60 -2.31
CA LYS A 78 -8.20 7.71 -1.38
C LYS A 78 -9.27 7.64 -0.30
N VAL A 79 -8.86 7.89 0.94
CA VAL A 79 -9.81 8.12 2.03
C VAL A 79 -10.50 9.46 1.76
N GLN A 80 -11.81 9.53 2.00
CA GLN A 80 -12.54 10.78 1.86
C GLN A 80 -12.00 11.80 2.85
N VAL A 81 -11.71 13.00 2.37
CA VAL A 81 -11.28 14.12 3.21
C VAL A 81 -12.52 14.89 3.61
N PHE A 82 -12.73 15.06 4.90
CA PHE A 82 -13.83 15.87 5.41
C PHE A 82 -13.63 17.34 5.05
N SER A 83 -14.69 17.99 4.59
CA SER A 83 -14.77 19.42 4.45
C SER A 83 -14.85 20.11 5.82
N ARG A 84 -14.47 21.39 5.88
CA ARG A 84 -14.59 22.20 7.11
C ARG A 84 -16.04 22.21 7.63
N HIS A 85 -17.03 22.25 6.74
CA HIS A 85 -18.43 22.21 7.14
C HIS A 85 -18.83 20.88 7.78
N GLU A 86 -18.42 19.74 7.20
CA GLU A 86 -18.70 18.41 7.77
C GLU A 86 -18.03 18.23 9.15
N VAL A 87 -16.80 18.73 9.30
CA VAL A 87 -16.09 18.74 10.60
C VAL A 87 -16.88 19.54 11.63
N THR A 88 -17.23 20.79 11.33
CA THR A 88 -17.98 21.65 12.27
C THR A 88 -19.34 21.05 12.59
N LYS A 89 -20.05 20.53 11.59
CA LYS A 89 -21.34 19.86 11.77
C LYS A 89 -21.23 18.69 12.74
N PHE A 90 -20.23 17.83 12.55
CA PHE A 90 -20.02 16.69 13.44
C PHE A 90 -19.70 17.11 14.88
N ILE A 91 -18.82 18.10 15.06
CA ILE A 91 -18.43 18.56 16.40
C ILE A 91 -19.61 19.24 17.11
N SER A 92 -20.38 20.08 16.41
CA SER A 92 -21.44 20.88 17.03
C SER A 92 -22.77 20.14 17.19
N GLU A 93 -23.16 19.31 16.22
CA GLU A 93 -24.53 18.77 16.16
C GLU A 93 -24.62 17.30 16.61
N ALA A 94 -23.53 16.53 16.59
CA ALA A 94 -23.60 15.13 17.02
C ALA A 94 -23.81 15.02 18.54
N PRO A 95 -24.65 14.11 19.04
CA PRO A 95 -24.94 13.99 20.47
C PRO A 95 -23.74 13.46 21.26
N ASP A 96 -23.36 14.17 22.33
CA ASP A 96 -22.19 13.83 23.14
C ASP A 96 -22.34 12.51 23.90
N GLU A 97 -23.55 12.18 24.34
CA GLU A 97 -23.87 10.92 25.02
C GLU A 97 -23.40 9.69 24.23
N LYS A 98 -23.35 9.79 22.89
CA LYS A 98 -22.92 8.73 22.00
C LYS A 98 -21.53 8.95 21.40
N PHE A 99 -21.14 10.20 21.16
CA PHE A 99 -19.97 10.53 20.34
C PHE A 99 -18.88 11.32 21.05
N LEU A 100 -19.00 11.64 22.35
CA LEU A 100 -18.02 12.47 23.07
C LEU A 100 -16.58 11.97 22.88
N MET A 101 -16.34 10.67 23.14
CA MET A 101 -15.01 10.08 22.99
C MET A 101 -14.50 10.14 21.54
N ILE A 102 -15.39 9.94 20.56
CA ILE A 102 -15.03 10.01 19.13
C ILE A 102 -14.74 11.44 18.71
N LYS A 103 -15.49 12.44 19.21
CA LYS A 103 -15.21 13.86 18.96
C LYS A 103 -13.82 14.27 19.47
N VAL A 104 -13.49 13.85 20.70
CA VAL A 104 -12.16 14.11 21.29
C VAL A 104 -11.06 13.43 20.47
N ALA A 105 -11.21 12.14 20.17
CA ALA A 105 -10.28 11.39 19.31
C ALA A 105 -10.10 12.04 17.93
N PHE A 106 -11.20 12.50 17.34
CA PHE A 106 -11.21 13.15 16.04
C PHE A 106 -10.47 14.48 16.05
N LEU A 107 -10.64 15.32 17.09
CA LEU A 107 -9.91 16.59 17.23
C LEU A 107 -8.40 16.37 17.44
N ILE A 108 -8.02 15.35 18.22
CA ILE A 108 -6.61 14.96 18.40
C ILE A 108 -6.01 14.52 17.05
N GLY A 109 -6.73 13.70 16.29
CA GLY A 109 -6.30 13.29 14.94
C GLY A 109 -6.23 14.46 13.95
N LEU A 110 -7.21 15.35 13.97
CA LEU A 110 -7.30 16.51 13.06
C LEU A 110 -6.19 17.53 13.32
N SER A 111 -5.80 17.74 14.58
CA SER A 111 -4.66 18.60 14.95
C SER A 111 -3.30 17.97 14.61
N GLY A 112 -3.26 16.71 14.17
CA GLY A 112 -2.02 16.00 13.85
C GLY A 112 -1.23 15.54 15.07
N ALA A 113 -1.84 15.55 16.26
CA ALA A 113 -1.16 15.24 17.51
C ALA A 113 -0.92 13.74 17.73
N CYS A 114 -1.68 12.86 17.06
CA CYS A 114 -1.61 11.41 17.30
C CYS A 114 -2.07 10.60 16.08
N ARG A 115 -1.32 9.55 15.70
CA ARG A 115 -1.79 8.54 14.73
C ARG A 115 -2.82 7.60 15.36
N GLY A 116 -3.66 6.97 14.54
CA GLY A 116 -4.69 6.05 15.06
C GLY A 116 -4.15 4.91 15.93
N GLU A 117 -2.97 4.38 15.60
CA GLU A 117 -2.28 3.33 16.36
C GLU A 117 -1.63 3.82 17.67
N GLU A 118 -1.29 5.11 17.74
CA GLU A 118 -0.78 5.76 18.95
C GLU A 118 -1.96 6.07 19.88
N LEU A 119 -3.08 6.53 19.32
CA LEU A 119 -4.29 6.89 20.06
C LEU A 119 -4.90 5.69 20.78
N GLN A 120 -4.85 4.50 20.16
CA GLN A 120 -5.29 3.24 20.80
C GLN A 120 -4.47 2.88 22.04
N LYS A 121 -3.23 3.37 22.14
CA LYS A 121 -2.34 3.13 23.29
C LYS A 121 -2.42 4.24 24.32
N CYS A 122 -3.16 5.31 24.05
CA CYS A 122 -3.38 6.37 25.03
C CYS A 122 -4.21 5.82 26.19
N GLN A 123 -3.66 5.95 27.39
CA GLN A 123 -4.35 5.64 28.63
C GLN A 123 -4.65 6.95 29.34
N LEU A 124 -5.91 7.12 29.73
CA LEU A 124 -6.29 8.17 30.66
C LEU A 124 -5.88 7.70 32.05
N LYS A 125 -4.88 8.37 32.63
CA LYS A 125 -4.60 8.27 34.06
C LYS A 125 -5.58 9.21 34.75
N ILE A 126 -6.58 8.63 35.39
CA ILE A 126 -7.56 9.32 36.24
C ILE A 126 -7.06 9.21 37.67
#